data_AF-A0A2K9NUB7-F1
#
_entry.id   AF-A0A2K9NUB7-F1
#
_cell.length_a   1.000
_cell.length_b   1.000
_cell.length_c   1.000
_cell.angle_alpha   90.00
_cell.angle_beta   90.00
_cell.angle_gamma   90.00
#
_symmetry.space_group_name_H-M   'P 1'
#
loop_
_entity.id
_entity.type
_entity.pdbx_description
1 polymer ?
#
loop_
_entity_poly.entity_id
_entity_poly.type
_entity_poly.pdbx_seq_one_letter_code
_entity_poly.pdbx_strand_id
1 'polypeptide(L)'
;MSNLIDISSLSHRSRDRVRDLGEVFTPESYVEEMLDILAKDKKNFWSNEDVVFFEPCCGHGNIVLPIYRRRLEAIYKKAVIQGFGKTKEAPLYAVANALNTLWAIDIDPKNIESTRTRILQETVKFLKEKLNISTTHSLIAKNQEFFTHVISAVKWHIDENETLSALSSEKTAKQNASLTKSGAKWFAQNGHNELDFDLTWVNFFESCEESKTIPLEYERSSKFMDAVISGRLKGFDEFNFAKVIFVTSKNELRTIGA
;
A
#
# COMPACT_ATOMS: atom_id res chain seq x y z
N MET A 1 8.66 24.40 -3.96
CA MET A 1 7.31 24.40 -3.35
C MET A 1 7.10 23.03 -2.74
N SER A 2 6.88 22.96 -1.44
CA SER A 2 6.70 21.70 -0.71
C SER A 2 5.40 21.04 -1.17
N ASN A 3 5.49 19.93 -1.90
CA ASN A 3 4.38 19.03 -2.20
C ASN A 3 3.98 18.25 -0.93
N LEU A 4 3.61 18.96 0.13
CA LEU A 4 2.93 18.36 1.27
C LEU A 4 1.48 18.20 0.86
N ILE A 5 1.04 16.95 0.75
CA ILE A 5 -0.35 16.59 0.46
C ILE A 5 -1.21 17.16 1.58
N ASP A 6 -2.08 18.10 1.24
CA ASP A 6 -3.11 18.58 2.14
C ASP A 6 -4.19 17.50 2.27
N ILE A 7 -4.23 16.84 3.42
CA ILE A 7 -5.18 15.77 3.72
C ILE A 7 -6.64 16.26 3.59
N SER A 8 -6.88 17.57 3.80
CA SER A 8 -8.21 18.15 3.62
C SER A 8 -8.67 18.26 2.15
N SER A 9 -7.72 18.25 1.21
CA SER A 9 -7.98 18.30 -0.23
C SER A 9 -8.38 16.96 -0.85
N LEU A 10 -8.25 15.83 -0.13
CA LEU A 10 -8.68 14.50 -0.59
C LEU A 10 -10.20 14.40 -0.84
N SER A 11 -10.97 15.39 -0.41
CA SER A 11 -12.41 15.49 -0.65
C SER A 11 -12.77 16.38 -1.85
N HIS A 12 -11.78 17.06 -2.45
CA HIS A 12 -12.02 18.10 -3.45
C HIS A 12 -12.04 17.54 -4.87
N ARG A 13 -13.20 17.67 -5.52
CA ARG A 13 -13.46 17.20 -6.88
C ARG A 13 -13.09 18.29 -7.88
N SER A 14 -11.96 18.15 -8.58
CA SER A 14 -11.80 18.91 -9.81
C SER A 14 -12.79 18.38 -10.85
N ARG A 15 -13.59 19.26 -11.44
CA ARG A 15 -14.50 18.90 -12.56
C ARG A 15 -13.74 18.24 -13.71
N ASP A 16 -12.50 18.64 -13.93
CA ASP A 16 -11.64 18.04 -14.96
C ASP A 16 -11.30 16.58 -14.62
N ARG A 17 -11.01 16.25 -13.36
CA ARG A 17 -10.75 14.85 -12.96
C ARG A 17 -11.99 13.96 -13.08
N VAL A 18 -13.16 14.47 -12.72
CA VAL A 18 -14.43 13.73 -12.92
C VAL A 18 -14.65 13.45 -14.41
N ARG A 19 -14.42 14.44 -15.27
CA ARG A 19 -14.60 14.30 -16.73
C ARG A 19 -13.55 13.39 -17.37
N ASP A 20 -12.29 13.56 -17.01
CA ASP A 20 -11.15 12.98 -17.72
C ASP A 20 -10.71 11.62 -17.15
N LEU A 21 -10.94 11.38 -15.86
CA LEU A 21 -10.56 10.16 -15.14
C LEU A 21 -11.76 9.37 -14.60
N GLY A 22 -12.98 9.91 -14.71
CA GLY A 22 -14.16 9.27 -14.12
C GLY A 22 -14.11 9.23 -12.59
N GLU A 23 -13.45 10.20 -11.95
CA GLU A 23 -13.26 10.24 -10.50
C GLU A 23 -14.61 10.19 -9.74
N VAL A 24 -14.78 9.17 -8.90
CA VAL A 24 -15.94 9.01 -8.01
C VAL A 24 -15.46 8.92 -6.56
N PHE A 25 -16.22 9.52 -5.65
CA PHE A 25 -16.02 9.33 -4.22
C PHE A 25 -17.05 8.36 -3.68
N THR A 26 -16.60 7.21 -3.18
CA THR A 26 -17.43 6.23 -2.48
C THR A 26 -17.50 6.60 -0.99
N PRO A 27 -18.67 7.00 -0.45
CA PRO A 27 -18.85 7.24 0.97
C PRO A 27 -18.44 6.04 1.83
N GLU A 28 -17.80 6.30 2.97
CA GLU A 28 -17.31 5.25 3.87
C GLU A 28 -18.43 4.30 4.32
N SER A 29 -19.64 4.80 4.57
CA SER A 29 -20.79 3.96 4.96
C SER A 29 -21.12 2.90 3.90
N TYR A 30 -21.07 3.26 2.62
CA TYR A 30 -21.32 2.30 1.54
C TYR A 30 -20.18 1.30 1.38
N VAL A 31 -18.93 1.73 1.61
CA VAL A 31 -17.80 0.80 1.61
C VAL A 31 -17.98 -0.25 2.71
N GLU A 32 -18.30 0.16 3.93
CA GLU A 32 -18.51 -0.78 5.03
C GLU A 32 -19.66 -1.77 4.73
N GLU A 33 -20.80 -1.28 4.21
CA GLU A 33 -21.92 -2.13 3.79
C GLU A 33 -21.52 -3.14 2.70
N MET A 34 -20.76 -2.71 1.70
CA MET A 34 -20.25 -3.59 0.64
C MET A 34 -19.34 -4.70 1.20
N LEU A 35 -18.42 -4.34 2.09
CA LEU A 35 -17.49 -5.28 2.68
C LEU A 35 -18.18 -6.25 3.66
N ASP A 36 -19.25 -5.83 4.32
CA ASP A 36 -20.05 -6.71 5.18
C ASP A 36 -20.76 -7.82 4.40
N ILE A 37 -21.19 -7.52 3.16
CA ILE A 37 -21.77 -8.53 2.26
C ILE A 37 -20.74 -9.62 1.92
N LEU A 38 -19.48 -9.26 1.65
CA LEU A 38 -18.44 -10.21 1.23
C LEU A 38 -18.14 -11.28 2.28
N ALA A 39 -18.23 -10.90 3.55
CA ALA A 39 -17.93 -11.74 4.70
C ALA A 39 -19.16 -12.51 5.23
N LYS A 40 -20.35 -12.19 4.73
CA LYS A 40 -21.59 -12.86 5.14
C LYS A 40 -21.45 -14.37 4.93
N ASP A 41 -21.71 -15.12 5.99
CA ASP A 41 -21.66 -16.59 6.02
C ASP A 41 -20.27 -17.25 5.86
N LYS A 42 -19.18 -16.46 5.83
CA LYS A 42 -17.79 -16.97 5.71
C LYS A 42 -17.01 -16.79 7.01
N LYS A 43 -16.91 -17.86 7.81
CA LYS A 43 -16.09 -17.86 9.03
C LYS A 43 -14.62 -17.57 8.67
N ASN A 44 -13.97 -16.72 9.47
CA ASN A 44 -12.55 -16.37 9.31
C ASN A 44 -12.18 -15.74 7.96
N PHE A 45 -13.14 -15.24 7.16
CA PHE A 45 -12.87 -14.66 5.83
C PHE A 45 -11.73 -13.64 5.83
N TRP A 46 -11.78 -12.68 6.75
CA TRP A 46 -10.78 -11.61 6.87
C TRP A 46 -9.40 -12.08 7.36
N SER A 47 -9.32 -13.23 8.03
CA SER A 47 -8.07 -13.81 8.53
C SER A 47 -7.55 -14.99 7.70
N ASN A 48 -8.24 -15.32 6.61
CA ASN A 48 -7.77 -16.30 5.64
C ASN A 48 -6.70 -15.66 4.75
N GLU A 49 -5.51 -16.26 4.71
CA GLU A 49 -4.35 -15.76 3.95
C GLU A 49 -4.38 -16.23 2.49
N ASP A 50 -5.19 -17.25 2.18
CA ASP A 50 -5.41 -17.73 0.80
C ASP A 50 -6.36 -16.81 0.01
N VAL A 51 -7.02 -15.87 0.68
CA VAL A 51 -7.89 -14.88 0.03
C VAL A 51 -7.03 -13.70 -0.41
N VAL A 52 -7.07 -13.38 -1.70
CA VAL A 52 -6.46 -12.18 -2.28
C VAL A 52 -7.55 -11.15 -2.58
N PHE A 53 -7.34 -9.89 -2.18
CA PHE A 53 -8.20 -8.77 -2.56
C PHE A 53 -7.50 -7.96 -3.64
N PHE A 54 -8.28 -7.53 -4.61
CA PHE A 54 -7.80 -6.69 -5.70
C PHE A 54 -8.78 -5.55 -5.95
N GLU A 55 -8.26 -4.32 -5.96
CA GLU A 55 -9.01 -3.14 -6.35
C GLU A 55 -8.49 -2.53 -7.67
N PRO A 56 -9.24 -2.66 -8.77
CA PRO A 56 -8.76 -2.31 -10.11
C PRO A 56 -8.70 -0.82 -10.45
N CYS A 57 -9.37 0.03 -9.67
CA CYS A 57 -9.40 1.50 -9.84
C CYS A 57 -9.42 2.15 -8.46
N CYS A 58 -8.33 2.03 -7.73
CA CYS A 58 -8.34 2.22 -6.29
C CYS A 58 -8.57 3.65 -5.83
N GLY A 59 -8.46 4.63 -6.74
CA GLY A 59 -8.60 6.04 -6.44
C GLY A 59 -7.69 6.42 -5.28
N HIS A 60 -8.24 7.17 -4.33
CA HIS A 60 -7.52 7.57 -3.13
C HIS A 60 -7.55 6.51 -2.01
N GLY A 61 -7.90 5.25 -2.32
CA GLY A 61 -7.83 4.13 -1.39
C GLY A 61 -9.03 4.00 -0.45
N ASN A 62 -10.21 4.48 -0.87
CA ASN A 62 -11.43 4.46 -0.05
C ASN A 62 -11.95 3.04 0.22
N ILE A 63 -11.72 2.10 -0.70
CA ILE A 63 -12.06 0.67 -0.52
C ILE A 63 -10.85 -0.12 -0.01
N VAL A 64 -9.66 0.17 -0.55
CA VAL A 64 -8.40 -0.50 -0.20
C VAL A 64 -8.09 -0.38 1.30
N LEU A 65 -8.25 0.80 1.88
CA LEU A 65 -7.92 1.03 3.30
C LEU A 65 -8.85 0.25 4.26
N PRO A 66 -10.18 0.27 4.12
CA PRO A 66 -11.06 -0.58 4.93
C PRO A 66 -10.79 -2.09 4.79
N ILE A 67 -10.51 -2.59 3.57
CA ILE A 67 -10.08 -3.97 3.36
C ILE A 67 -8.83 -4.26 4.20
N TYR A 68 -7.79 -3.42 4.05
CA TYR A 68 -6.53 -3.57 4.77
C TYR A 68 -6.72 -3.58 6.29
N ARG A 69 -7.51 -2.65 6.85
CA ARG A 69 -7.83 -2.59 8.29
C ARG A 69 -8.52 -3.85 8.80
N ARG A 70 -9.55 -4.32 8.09
CA ARG A 70 -10.30 -5.53 8.47
C ARG A 70 -9.38 -6.76 8.47
N ARG A 71 -8.50 -6.87 7.46
CA ARG A 71 -7.50 -7.94 7.38
C ARG A 71 -6.45 -7.86 8.48
N LEU A 72 -5.86 -6.70 8.69
CA LEU A 72 -4.86 -6.47 9.75
C LEU A 72 -5.36 -6.97 11.11
N GLU A 73 -6.55 -6.51 11.52
CA GLU A 73 -7.12 -6.87 12.82
C GLU A 73 -7.52 -8.36 12.90
N ALA A 74 -8.06 -8.93 11.83
CA ALA A 74 -8.47 -10.33 11.80
C ALA A 74 -7.27 -11.29 11.83
N ILE A 75 -6.24 -11.03 11.03
CA ILE A 75 -5.00 -11.83 10.98
C ILE A 75 -4.26 -11.70 12.32
N TYR A 76 -4.17 -10.49 12.89
CA TYR A 76 -3.58 -10.29 14.21
C TYR A 76 -4.26 -11.12 15.29
N LYS A 77 -5.60 -11.09 15.36
CA LYS A 77 -6.37 -11.89 16.33
C LYS A 77 -6.12 -13.39 16.15
N LYS A 78 -6.10 -13.88 14.90
CA LYS A 78 -5.78 -15.28 14.56
C LYS A 78 -4.37 -15.63 15.07
N ALA A 79 -3.37 -14.82 14.75
CA ALA A 79 -1.98 -15.04 15.16
C ALA A 79 -1.83 -15.07 16.69
N VAL A 80 -2.49 -14.14 17.40
CA VAL A 80 -2.49 -14.11 18.88
C VAL A 80 -3.03 -15.43 19.45
N ILE A 81 -4.16 -15.92 18.93
CA ILE A 81 -4.78 -17.19 19.36
C ILE A 81 -3.88 -18.40 19.06
N GLN A 82 -3.17 -18.38 17.93
CA GLN A 82 -2.25 -19.45 17.52
C GLN A 82 -0.93 -19.50 18.29
N GLY A 83 -0.73 -18.61 19.27
CA GLY A 83 0.43 -18.63 20.16
C GLY A 83 1.50 -17.58 19.86
N PHE A 84 1.37 -16.81 18.77
CA PHE A 84 2.22 -15.65 18.51
C PHE A 84 1.96 -14.49 19.49
N GLY A 85 0.86 -14.53 20.27
CA GLY A 85 0.50 -13.47 21.21
C GLY A 85 1.48 -13.26 22.37
N LYS A 86 2.45 -14.17 22.56
CA LYS A 86 3.54 -14.02 23.53
C LYS A 86 4.77 -13.32 22.96
N THR A 87 4.81 -13.06 21.65
CA THR A 87 5.92 -12.43 20.96
C THR A 87 5.50 -11.10 20.34
N LYS A 88 6.49 -10.27 20.00
CA LYS A 88 6.26 -9.03 19.22
C LYS A 88 5.96 -9.32 17.75
N GLU A 89 5.87 -10.59 17.36
CA GLU A 89 5.78 -11.01 15.95
C GLU A 89 4.35 -11.00 15.44
N ALA A 90 3.33 -11.26 16.28
CA ALA A 90 1.93 -11.24 15.86
C ALA A 90 1.51 -9.97 15.06
N PRO A 91 1.85 -8.74 15.49
CA PRO A 91 1.50 -7.55 14.71
C PRO A 91 2.34 -7.39 13.43
N LEU A 92 3.62 -7.81 13.41
CA LEU A 92 4.45 -7.79 12.20
C LEU A 92 3.94 -8.81 11.17
N TYR A 93 3.58 -10.00 11.64
CA TYR A 93 2.96 -11.07 10.86
C TYR A 93 1.64 -10.61 10.23
N ALA A 94 0.79 -9.93 10.99
CA ALA A 94 -0.46 -9.38 10.47
C ALA A 94 -0.23 -8.37 9.34
N VAL A 95 0.75 -7.47 9.50
CA VAL A 95 1.11 -6.48 8.47
C VAL A 95 1.65 -7.17 7.21
N ALA A 96 2.58 -8.10 7.37
CA ALA A 96 3.18 -8.82 6.23
C ALA A 96 2.12 -9.55 5.41
N ASN A 97 1.26 -10.33 6.08
CA ASN A 97 0.22 -11.10 5.40
C ASN A 97 -0.89 -10.24 4.82
N ALA A 98 -1.32 -9.18 5.51
CA ALA A 98 -2.34 -8.28 4.98
C ALA A 98 -1.87 -7.49 3.75
N LEU A 99 -0.57 -7.15 3.66
CA LEU A 99 0.01 -6.54 2.46
C LEU A 99 0.20 -7.57 1.33
N ASN A 100 0.73 -8.76 1.65
CA ASN A 100 1.04 -9.80 0.66
C ASN A 100 -0.19 -10.27 -0.16
N THR A 101 -1.38 -9.98 0.33
CA THR A 101 -2.66 -10.47 -0.19
C THR A 101 -3.61 -9.32 -0.57
N LEU A 102 -3.07 -8.11 -0.73
CA LEU A 102 -3.81 -6.90 -1.10
C LEU A 102 -3.16 -6.27 -2.33
N TRP A 103 -3.91 -6.21 -3.42
CA TRP A 103 -3.49 -5.59 -4.67
C TRP A 103 -4.39 -4.40 -4.99
N ALA A 104 -3.80 -3.36 -5.55
CA ALA A 104 -4.57 -2.20 -6.00
C ALA A 104 -3.86 -1.53 -7.17
N ILE A 105 -4.62 -1.12 -8.17
CA ILE A 105 -4.08 -0.32 -9.27
C ILE A 105 -4.98 0.85 -9.56
N ASP A 106 -4.40 1.87 -10.19
CA ASP A 106 -5.08 3.05 -10.69
C ASP A 106 -4.20 3.69 -11.76
N ILE A 107 -4.82 4.31 -12.74
CA ILE A 107 -4.12 4.96 -13.85
C ILE A 107 -3.53 6.32 -13.45
N ASP A 108 -4.00 6.92 -12.35
CA ASP A 108 -3.50 8.20 -11.87
C ASP A 108 -2.43 8.02 -10.78
N PRO A 109 -1.19 8.49 -11.00
CA PRO A 109 -0.12 8.37 -10.01
C PRO A 109 -0.44 9.06 -8.67
N LYS A 110 -1.29 10.10 -8.66
CA LYS A 110 -1.71 10.78 -7.42
C LYS A 110 -2.65 9.91 -6.58
N ASN A 111 -3.48 9.12 -7.23
CA ASN A 111 -4.36 8.14 -6.59
C ASN A 111 -3.51 7.05 -5.92
N ILE A 112 -2.53 6.53 -6.67
CA ILE A 112 -1.54 5.57 -6.16
C ILE A 112 -0.75 6.13 -4.98
N GLU A 113 -0.20 7.33 -5.08
CA GLU A 113 0.55 7.95 -3.99
C GLU A 113 -0.32 8.14 -2.73
N SER A 114 -1.58 8.57 -2.89
CA SER A 114 -2.53 8.72 -1.79
C SER A 114 -2.85 7.38 -1.13
N THR A 115 -3.11 6.34 -1.93
CA THR A 115 -3.40 4.99 -1.45
C THR A 115 -2.20 4.39 -0.70
N ARG A 116 -1.00 4.46 -1.28
CA ARG A 116 0.26 4.03 -0.64
C ARG A 116 0.49 4.75 0.69
N THR A 117 0.27 6.07 0.73
CA THR A 117 0.41 6.88 1.95
C THR A 117 -0.54 6.43 3.05
N ARG A 118 -1.83 6.24 2.72
CA ARG A 118 -2.86 5.83 3.70
C ARG A 118 -2.63 4.44 4.25
N ILE A 119 -2.21 3.50 3.40
CA ILE A 119 -1.86 2.14 3.82
C ILE A 119 -0.68 2.18 4.79
N LEU A 120 0.41 2.86 4.43
CA LEU A 120 1.58 2.97 5.30
C LEU A 120 1.27 3.71 6.61
N GLN A 121 0.44 4.75 6.58
CA GLN A 121 -0.02 5.45 7.77
C GLN A 121 -0.77 4.50 8.72
N GLU A 122 -1.67 3.67 8.19
CA GLU A 122 -2.39 2.67 8.98
C GLU A 122 -1.44 1.60 9.52
N THR A 123 -0.48 1.13 8.72
CA THR A 123 0.57 0.20 9.16
C THR A 123 1.34 0.76 10.37
N VAL A 124 1.82 1.99 10.28
CA VAL A 124 2.57 2.64 11.38
C VAL A 124 1.69 2.80 12.61
N LYS A 125 0.44 3.27 12.44
CA LYS A 125 -0.52 3.44 13.54
C LYS A 125 -0.76 2.10 14.25
N PHE A 126 -1.10 1.07 13.49
CA PHE A 126 -1.36 -0.28 13.99
C PHE A 126 -0.16 -0.84 14.76
N LEU A 127 1.04 -0.77 14.19
CA LEU A 127 2.25 -1.29 14.83
C LEU A 127 2.62 -0.50 16.09
N LYS A 128 2.50 0.83 16.09
CA LYS A 128 2.72 1.65 17.29
C LYS A 128 1.80 1.23 18.44
N GLU A 129 0.52 1.02 18.13
CA GLU A 129 -0.48 0.58 19.11
C GLU A 129 -0.17 -0.82 19.65
N LYS A 130 -0.04 -1.83 18.78
CA LYS A 130 0.13 -3.22 19.22
C LYS A 130 1.49 -3.51 19.84
N LEU A 131 2.55 -2.79 19.44
CA LEU A 131 3.89 -2.93 20.02
C LEU A 131 4.15 -1.98 21.19
N ASN A 132 3.20 -1.11 21.51
CA ASN A 132 3.30 -0.11 22.57
C ASN A 132 4.52 0.82 22.38
N ILE A 133 4.70 1.32 21.14
CA ILE A 133 5.81 2.21 20.76
C ILE A 133 5.28 3.62 20.51
N SER A 134 5.80 4.59 21.27
CA SER A 134 5.31 5.97 21.28
C SER A 134 5.66 6.78 20.03
N THR A 135 6.83 6.56 19.43
CA THR A 135 7.32 7.37 18.30
C THR A 135 7.54 6.54 17.03
N THR A 136 7.22 7.13 15.88
CA THR A 136 7.46 6.52 14.57
C THR A 136 8.93 6.24 14.33
N HIS A 137 9.82 7.14 14.76
CA HIS A 137 11.27 6.95 14.66
C HIS A 137 11.74 5.70 15.44
N SER A 138 11.27 5.50 16.68
CA SER A 138 11.63 4.32 17.49
C SER A 138 11.11 3.03 16.87
N LEU A 139 9.89 3.06 16.32
CA LEU A 139 9.31 1.92 15.61
C LEU A 139 10.17 1.53 14.40
N ILE A 140 10.52 2.50 13.57
CA ILE A 140 11.35 2.30 12.37
C ILE A 140 12.75 1.82 12.75
N ALA A 141 13.44 2.50 13.67
CA ALA A 141 14.81 2.16 14.04
C ALA A 141 14.94 0.74 14.62
N LYS A 142 13.90 0.25 15.31
CA LYS A 142 13.86 -1.13 15.84
C LYS A 142 13.47 -2.19 14.83
N ASN A 143 12.85 -1.80 13.71
CA ASN A 143 12.27 -2.71 12.73
C ASN A 143 12.66 -2.28 11.30
N GLN A 144 13.88 -1.77 11.12
CA GLN A 144 14.30 -1.14 9.86
C GLN A 144 14.14 -2.10 8.69
N GLU A 145 14.65 -3.32 8.83
CA GLU A 145 14.57 -4.37 7.82
C GLU A 145 13.13 -4.68 7.42
N PHE A 146 12.26 -4.86 8.42
CA PHE A 146 10.84 -5.08 8.19
C PHE A 146 10.21 -3.92 7.40
N PHE A 147 10.52 -2.67 7.76
CA PHE A 147 10.01 -1.51 7.04
C PHE A 147 10.57 -1.39 5.63
N THR A 148 11.80 -1.83 5.37
CA THR A 148 12.36 -1.94 4.00
C THR A 148 11.50 -2.86 3.14
N HIS A 149 11.09 -4.01 3.65
CA HIS A 149 10.15 -4.90 2.93
C HIS A 149 8.75 -4.31 2.83
N VAL A 150 8.23 -3.68 3.88
CA VAL A 150 6.88 -3.06 3.85
C VAL A 150 6.77 -2.00 2.76
N ILE A 151 7.73 -1.08 2.65
CA ILE A 151 7.66 -0.03 1.63
C ILE A 151 7.87 -0.59 0.21
N SER A 152 8.68 -1.64 0.08
CA SER A 152 8.87 -2.34 -1.20
C SER A 152 7.58 -3.06 -1.63
N ALA A 153 6.94 -3.79 -0.71
CA ALA A 153 5.65 -4.44 -0.94
C ALA A 153 4.54 -3.44 -1.27
N VAL A 154 4.46 -2.32 -0.54
CA VAL A 154 3.49 -1.24 -0.83
C VAL A 154 3.68 -0.69 -2.25
N LYS A 155 4.92 -0.55 -2.73
CA LYS A 155 5.18 -0.12 -4.11
C LYS A 155 4.84 -1.21 -5.13
N TRP A 156 5.17 -2.47 -4.81
CA TRP A 156 4.95 -3.62 -5.69
C TRP A 156 3.47 -3.94 -5.89
N HIS A 157 2.69 -3.93 -4.81
CA HIS A 157 1.30 -4.40 -4.81
C HIS A 157 0.27 -3.29 -5.09
N ILE A 158 0.63 -2.03 -4.83
CA ILE A 158 -0.21 -0.87 -5.10
C ILE A 158 0.48 -0.06 -6.17
N ASP A 159 0.10 -0.20 -7.45
CA ASP A 159 0.90 0.31 -8.57
C ASP A 159 0.10 1.07 -9.63
N GLU A 160 0.80 1.97 -10.34
CA GLU A 160 0.22 2.76 -11.42
C GLU A 160 0.03 1.85 -12.65
N ASN A 161 -1.21 1.50 -12.95
CA ASN A 161 -1.52 0.61 -14.07
C ASN A 161 -2.94 0.82 -14.57
N GLU A 162 -3.20 0.38 -15.80
CA GLU A 162 -4.54 0.42 -16.39
C GLU A 162 -5.21 -0.95 -16.33
N THR A 163 -6.42 -0.98 -15.79
CA THR A 163 -7.14 -2.20 -15.45
C THR A 163 -7.32 -3.17 -16.60
N LEU A 164 -7.83 -2.71 -17.75
CA LEU A 164 -8.28 -3.61 -18.80
C LEU A 164 -7.10 -4.35 -19.43
N SER A 165 -5.98 -3.65 -19.65
CA SER A 165 -4.74 -4.26 -20.10
C SER A 165 -4.05 -5.06 -19.01
N ALA A 166 -4.04 -4.63 -17.76
CA ALA A 166 -3.41 -5.36 -16.65
C ALA A 166 -4.04 -6.74 -16.41
N LEU A 167 -5.35 -6.87 -16.61
CA LEU A 167 -6.09 -8.13 -16.47
C LEU A 167 -6.20 -8.94 -17.77
N SER A 168 -5.42 -8.58 -18.79
CA SER A 168 -5.42 -9.23 -20.09
C SER A 168 -4.13 -9.98 -20.33
N SER A 169 -4.21 -11.02 -21.16
CA SER A 169 -3.01 -11.60 -21.77
C SER A 169 -2.35 -10.63 -22.76
N GLU A 170 -1.07 -10.86 -23.06
CA GLU A 170 -0.32 -10.12 -24.07
C GLU A 170 -1.06 -9.99 -25.42
N LYS A 171 -1.80 -11.04 -25.82
CA LYS A 171 -2.56 -11.07 -27.08
C LYS A 171 -3.76 -10.13 -27.09
N THR A 172 -4.40 -9.92 -25.94
CA THR A 172 -5.67 -9.18 -25.83
C THR A 172 -5.50 -7.80 -25.20
N ALA A 173 -4.36 -7.53 -24.56
CA ALA A 173 -4.13 -6.32 -23.77
C ALA A 173 -4.35 -5.02 -24.56
N LYS A 174 -3.80 -4.91 -25.77
CA LYS A 174 -3.98 -3.71 -26.61
C LYS A 174 -5.45 -3.47 -26.98
N GLN A 175 -6.16 -4.54 -27.34
CA GLN A 175 -7.58 -4.47 -27.71
C GLN A 175 -8.42 -4.01 -26.51
N ASN A 176 -8.17 -4.60 -25.34
CA ASN A 176 -8.93 -4.31 -24.13
C ASN A 176 -8.65 -2.89 -23.61
N ALA A 177 -7.39 -2.45 -23.62
CA ALA A 177 -7.05 -1.05 -23.30
C ALA A 177 -7.79 -0.05 -24.21
N SER A 178 -7.96 -0.41 -25.49
CA SER A 178 -8.60 0.44 -26.50
C SER A 178 -10.12 0.58 -26.34
N LEU A 179 -10.75 -0.12 -25.39
CA LEU A 179 -12.16 0.05 -25.06
C LEU A 179 -12.43 1.40 -24.38
N THR A 180 -11.41 2.04 -23.82
CA THR A 180 -11.50 3.37 -23.23
C THR A 180 -10.47 4.32 -23.85
N LYS A 181 -10.76 5.62 -23.86
CA LYS A 181 -9.80 6.63 -24.36
C LYS A 181 -8.56 6.73 -23.46
N SER A 182 -8.76 6.66 -22.14
CA SER A 182 -7.69 6.68 -21.14
C SER A 182 -6.80 5.44 -21.27
N GLY A 183 -7.39 4.25 -21.44
CA GLY A 183 -6.64 3.02 -21.61
C GLY A 183 -5.85 2.95 -22.92
N ALA A 184 -6.44 3.40 -24.04
CA ALA A 184 -5.72 3.51 -25.30
C ALA A 184 -4.47 4.41 -25.17
N LYS A 185 -4.61 5.53 -24.46
CA LYS A 185 -3.50 6.46 -24.19
C LYS A 185 -2.44 5.84 -23.27
N TRP A 186 -2.85 5.21 -22.17
CA TRP A 186 -1.97 4.51 -21.24
C TRP A 186 -1.12 3.46 -21.96
N PHE A 187 -1.77 2.57 -22.70
CA PHE A 187 -1.11 1.47 -23.40
C PHE A 187 -0.08 1.99 -24.42
N ALA A 188 -0.38 3.10 -25.11
CA ALA A 188 0.55 3.72 -26.05
C ALA A 188 1.81 4.29 -25.36
N GLN A 189 1.72 4.67 -24.09
CA GLN A 189 2.81 5.28 -23.33
C GLN A 189 3.62 4.26 -22.53
N ASN A 190 2.94 3.31 -21.90
CA ASN A 190 3.51 2.39 -20.91
C ASN A 190 3.56 0.94 -21.39
N GLY A 191 2.88 0.59 -22.49
CA GLY A 191 2.77 -0.78 -22.96
C GLY A 191 1.82 -1.62 -22.12
N HIS A 192 2.06 -2.93 -22.14
CA HIS A 192 1.32 -3.91 -21.35
C HIS A 192 2.12 -4.31 -20.12
N ASN A 193 1.54 -4.11 -18.94
CA ASN A 193 2.06 -4.61 -17.68
C ASN A 193 1.01 -5.53 -17.07
N GLU A 194 1.14 -6.84 -17.29
CA GLU A 194 0.24 -7.86 -16.75
C GLU A 194 0.32 -7.90 -15.23
N LEU A 195 -0.83 -8.09 -14.58
CA LEU A 195 -0.89 -8.29 -13.14
C LEU A 195 -0.75 -9.78 -12.82
N ASP A 196 0.27 -10.12 -12.04
CA ASP A 196 0.50 -11.47 -11.54
C ASP A 196 0.31 -11.49 -10.02
N PHE A 197 -0.83 -12.02 -9.58
CA PHE A 197 -1.18 -12.11 -8.16
C PHE A 197 -0.30 -13.10 -7.38
N ASP A 198 0.33 -14.06 -8.06
CA ASP A 198 1.23 -15.04 -7.47
C ASP A 198 2.64 -14.47 -7.36
N LEU A 199 3.04 -13.52 -8.21
CA LEU A 199 4.32 -12.81 -8.10
C LEU A 199 4.24 -11.67 -7.08
N THR A 200 4.01 -12.00 -5.82
CA THR A 200 4.07 -11.04 -4.72
C THR A 200 5.49 -10.52 -4.51
N TRP A 201 5.63 -9.39 -3.79
CA TRP A 201 6.94 -8.91 -3.36
C TRP A 201 7.76 -9.98 -2.62
N VAL A 202 7.09 -10.77 -1.76
CA VAL A 202 7.74 -11.85 -1.00
C VAL A 202 8.26 -12.92 -1.96
N ASN A 203 7.40 -13.44 -2.83
CA ASN A 203 7.78 -14.49 -3.78
C ASN A 203 8.89 -14.02 -4.74
N PHE A 204 8.81 -12.77 -5.21
CA PHE A 204 9.86 -12.17 -6.03
C PHE A 204 11.18 -12.03 -5.27
N PHE A 205 11.15 -11.52 -4.03
CA PHE A 205 12.34 -11.34 -3.21
C PHE A 205 13.01 -12.70 -2.91
N GLU A 206 12.24 -13.70 -2.51
CA GLU A 206 12.72 -15.07 -2.25
C GLU A 206 13.38 -15.67 -3.51
N SER A 207 12.79 -15.50 -4.69
CA SER A 207 13.38 -15.98 -5.95
C SER A 207 14.73 -15.31 -6.26
N CYS A 208 14.89 -14.04 -5.86
CA CYS A 208 16.14 -13.32 -6.01
C CYS A 208 17.18 -13.83 -5.01
N GLU A 209 16.79 -14.15 -3.78
CA GLU A 209 17.66 -14.75 -2.76
C GLU A 209 18.18 -16.12 -3.20
N GLU A 210 17.31 -16.98 -3.75
CA GLU A 210 17.70 -18.27 -4.33
C GLU A 210 18.74 -18.10 -5.44
N SER A 211 18.57 -17.05 -6.24
CA SER A 211 19.48 -16.67 -7.33
C SER A 211 20.70 -15.87 -6.87
N LYS A 212 20.85 -15.61 -5.55
CA LYS A 212 21.91 -14.80 -4.93
C LYS A 212 22.01 -13.37 -5.51
N THR A 213 20.86 -12.79 -5.79
CA THR A 213 20.71 -11.41 -6.28
C THR A 213 19.91 -10.58 -5.28
N ILE A 214 20.10 -9.26 -5.31
CA ILE A 214 19.33 -8.33 -4.47
C ILE A 214 18.42 -7.54 -5.39
N PRO A 215 17.09 -7.52 -5.15
CA PRO A 215 16.18 -6.69 -5.93
C PRO A 215 16.54 -5.21 -5.86
N LEU A 216 16.55 -4.54 -7.01
CA LEU A 216 16.82 -3.10 -7.09
C LEU A 216 15.85 -2.28 -6.22
N GLU A 217 14.58 -2.70 -6.15
CA GLU A 217 13.60 -2.02 -5.30
C GLU A 217 13.94 -2.16 -3.80
N TYR A 218 14.44 -3.31 -3.36
CA TYR A 218 14.90 -3.50 -1.99
C TYR A 218 16.11 -2.59 -1.70
N GLU A 219 17.09 -2.51 -2.61
CA GLU A 219 18.25 -1.63 -2.42
C GLU A 219 17.85 -0.15 -2.30
N ARG A 220 16.88 0.29 -3.13
CA ARG A 220 16.34 1.66 -3.09
C ARG A 220 15.61 1.92 -1.78
N SER A 221 14.74 1.00 -1.37
CA SER A 221 14.02 1.04 -0.11
C SER A 221 14.96 1.07 1.10
N SER A 222 16.01 0.24 1.09
CA SER A 222 17.01 0.19 2.16
C SER A 222 17.77 1.51 2.30
N LYS A 223 18.25 2.09 1.18
CA LYS A 223 18.88 3.42 1.16
C LYS A 223 17.93 4.52 1.65
N PHE A 224 16.65 4.43 1.32
CA PHE A 224 15.65 5.35 1.84
C PHE A 224 15.48 5.21 3.36
N MET A 225 15.41 3.98 3.89
CA MET A 225 15.31 3.74 5.32
C MET A 225 16.53 4.24 6.11
N ASP A 226 17.73 4.08 5.56
CA ASP A 226 18.96 4.67 6.12
C ASP A 226 18.90 6.21 6.16
N ALA A 227 18.34 6.82 5.10
CA ALA A 227 18.13 8.26 5.03
C ALA A 227 17.10 8.75 6.06
N VAL A 228 16.03 7.96 6.31
CA VAL A 228 15.03 8.24 7.35
C VAL A 228 15.68 8.27 8.73
N ILE A 229 16.43 7.22 9.08
CA ILE A 229 17.07 7.08 10.41
C ILE A 229 18.16 8.13 10.62
N SER A 230 19.01 8.36 9.60
CA SER A 230 20.04 9.40 9.68
C SER A 230 19.48 10.83 9.53
N GLY A 231 18.21 10.97 9.17
CA GLY A 231 17.54 12.25 9.02
C GLY A 231 17.95 13.06 7.78
N ARG A 232 18.57 12.42 6.78
CA ARG A 232 19.11 13.02 5.55
C ARG A 232 18.22 12.74 4.34
N LEU A 233 17.01 13.29 4.33
CA LEU A 233 15.96 12.96 3.35
C LEU A 233 15.92 13.85 2.11
N LYS A 234 17.07 14.32 1.63
CA LYS A 234 17.15 15.04 0.35
C LYS A 234 17.16 14.02 -0.79
N GLY A 235 16.27 14.15 -1.77
CA GLY A 235 16.05 13.16 -2.85
C GLY A 235 14.95 12.16 -2.49
N PHE A 236 14.94 10.96 -3.11
CA PHE A 236 13.96 9.88 -2.87
C PHE A 236 12.52 10.22 -3.23
N ASP A 237 12.30 10.91 -4.35
CA ASP A 237 10.96 11.37 -4.74
C ASP A 237 9.99 10.20 -5.00
N GLU A 238 10.50 9.03 -5.39
CA GLU A 238 9.70 7.80 -5.49
C GLU A 238 9.16 7.28 -4.14
N PHE A 239 9.63 7.83 -3.01
CA PHE A 239 9.18 7.48 -1.65
C PHE A 239 8.42 8.63 -0.96
N ASN A 240 7.88 9.60 -1.71
CA ASN A 240 7.12 10.71 -1.13
C ASN A 240 5.95 10.24 -0.25
N PHE A 241 5.27 9.15 -0.64
CA PHE A 241 4.21 8.51 0.16
C PHE A 241 4.67 8.10 1.56
N ALA A 242 5.96 7.75 1.73
CA ALA A 242 6.54 7.34 2.99
C ALA A 242 7.18 8.51 3.75
N LYS A 243 7.79 9.47 3.05
CA LYS A 243 8.38 10.68 3.65
C LYS A 243 7.37 11.41 4.53
N VAL A 244 6.14 11.60 4.05
CA VAL A 244 5.11 12.33 4.82
C VAL A 244 4.76 11.63 6.13
N ILE A 245 4.89 10.30 6.22
CA ILE A 245 4.61 9.54 7.44
C ILE A 245 5.82 9.54 8.38
N PHE A 246 7.03 9.37 7.82
CA PHE A 246 8.25 9.20 8.62
C PHE A 246 8.88 10.53 9.06
N VAL A 247 8.61 11.63 8.36
CA VAL A 247 9.17 12.97 8.66
C VAL A 247 8.29 13.79 9.58
N THR A 248 6.96 13.67 9.50
CA THR A 248 6.03 14.51 10.28
C THR A 248 6.23 14.33 11.80
N SER A 249 6.86 13.24 12.25
CA SER A 249 7.26 13.03 13.65
C SER A 249 8.56 13.72 14.09
N LYS A 250 9.37 14.31 13.19
CA LYS A 250 10.54 15.11 13.62
C LYS A 250 10.12 16.44 14.25
N ASN A 251 8.95 16.98 13.89
CA ASN A 251 8.41 18.16 14.56
C ASN A 251 7.85 17.85 15.97
N GLU A 252 7.52 16.59 16.29
CA GLU A 252 7.23 16.19 17.68
C GLU A 252 8.48 16.28 18.59
N LEU A 253 9.70 16.27 18.03
CA LEU A 253 10.94 16.44 18.79
C LEU A 253 11.32 17.91 19.03
N ARG A 254 10.66 18.89 18.39
CA ARG A 254 10.92 20.32 18.62
C ARG A 254 9.98 20.95 19.65
N THR A 255 8.85 20.31 19.97
CA THR A 255 7.85 20.85 20.91
C THR A 255 7.99 20.34 22.34
N ILE A 256 8.95 19.46 22.63
CA ILE A 256 9.24 18.92 23.98
C ILE A 256 10.62 19.40 24.47
N GLY A 257 11.18 20.43 23.82
CA GLY A 257 12.52 20.94 24.08
C GLY A 257 12.63 22.47 23.92
N ALA A 258 11.56 23.19 24.29
CA ALA A 258 11.56 24.64 24.51
C ALA A 258 10.71 24.95 25.74
#